data_AF-A0A2A2HZJ2-F1
#
_entry.id   AF-A0A2A2HZJ2-F1
#
_cell.length_a   1.000
_cell.length_b   1.000
_cell.length_c   1.000
_cell.angle_alpha   90.00
_cell.angle_beta   90.00
_cell.angle_gamma   90.00
#
_symmetry.space_group_name_H-M   'P 1'
#
loop_
_entity.id
_entity.type
_entity.pdbx_description
1 polymer ?
#
loop_
_entity_poly.entity_id
_entity_poly.type
_entity_poly.pdbx_seq_one_letter_code
_entity_poly.pdbx_strand_id
1 'polypeptide(L)'
;MPEHYPKSHPWRRPLLVVEFTALAVLLGSMMLFPRLGEDGDPLNPALLLIPAIASLVVFLSFIGLMYLRWVANVGAEGALKHKVIFGLLTLTLLTIWAYGIAQTWQSVTA
;
A
#
# COMPACT_ATOMS: atom_id res chain seq x y z
N MET A 1 6.99 -37.19 13.85
CA MET A 1 5.88 -36.21 13.71
C MET A 1 6.11 -35.50 12.38
N PRO A 2 5.21 -35.58 11.38
CA PRO A 2 5.41 -34.79 10.17
C PRO A 2 4.95 -33.36 10.47
N GLU A 3 5.91 -32.47 10.72
CA GLU A 3 5.66 -31.03 10.67
C GLU A 3 5.41 -30.62 9.21
N HIS A 4 4.15 -30.68 8.79
CA HIS A 4 3.73 -30.03 7.55
C HIS A 4 3.70 -28.52 7.78
N TYR A 5 4.85 -27.87 7.70
CA TYR A 5 4.88 -26.43 7.48
C TYR A 5 4.10 -26.15 6.19
N PRO A 6 3.01 -25.37 6.24
CA PRO A 6 2.31 -24.99 5.02
C PRO A 6 3.32 -24.26 4.12
N LYS A 7 3.51 -24.74 2.90
CA LYS A 7 4.45 -24.15 1.93
C LYS A 7 4.11 -22.67 1.77
N SER A 8 4.97 -21.80 2.29
CA SER A 8 4.80 -20.36 2.16
C SER A 8 4.85 -19.97 0.68
N HIS A 9 3.84 -19.24 0.21
CA HIS A 9 3.80 -18.76 -1.17
C HIS A 9 5.07 -17.93 -1.48
N PRO A 10 5.78 -18.18 -2.60
CA PRO A 10 7.09 -17.58 -2.87
C PRO A 10 7.07 -16.05 -2.93
N TRP A 11 5.92 -15.47 -3.32
CA TRP A 11 5.71 -14.02 -3.34
C TRP A 11 5.55 -13.36 -1.97
N ARG A 12 5.33 -14.12 -0.89
CA ARG A 12 5.09 -13.56 0.44
C ARG A 12 6.29 -12.77 0.96
N ARG A 13 7.51 -13.30 0.79
CA ARG A 13 8.75 -12.61 1.21
C ARG A 13 9.00 -11.30 0.45
N PRO A 14 8.99 -11.27 -0.90
CA PRO A 14 9.23 -10.01 -1.61
C PRO A 14 8.15 -8.96 -1.33
N LEU A 15 6.88 -9.35 -1.24
CA LEU A 15 5.79 -8.42 -0.88
C LEU A 15 6.01 -7.78 0.51
N LEU A 16 6.41 -8.58 1.51
CA LEU A 16 6.72 -8.05 2.84
C LEU A 16 7.91 -7.09 2.81
N VAL A 17 8.98 -7.44 2.09
CA VAL A 17 10.15 -6.55 1.97
C VAL A 17 9.75 -5.22 1.33
N VAL A 18 8.97 -5.26 0.24
CA VAL A 18 8.47 -4.05 -0.42
C VAL A 18 7.59 -3.23 0.52
N GLU A 19 6.67 -3.87 1.25
CA GLU A 19 5.80 -3.21 2.23
C GLU A 19 6.61 -2.48 3.30
N PHE A 20 7.52 -3.16 3.99
CA PHE A 20 8.33 -2.55 5.05
C PHE A 20 9.28 -1.47 4.53
N THR A 21 9.83 -1.66 3.34
CA THR A 21 10.70 -0.65 2.72
C THR A 21 9.89 0.60 2.36
N ALA A 22 8.72 0.44 1.75
CA ALA A 22 7.86 1.56 1.39
C ALA A 22 7.26 2.25 2.62
N LEU A 23 6.97 1.52 3.70
CA LEU A 23 6.58 2.08 4.99
C LEU A 23 7.69 2.93 5.58
N ALA A 24 8.94 2.44 5.56
CA ALA A 24 10.09 3.21 6.04
C ALA A 24 10.27 4.50 5.25
N VAL A 25 10.14 4.46 3.92
CA VAL A 25 10.21 5.64 3.06
C VAL A 25 9.06 6.61 3.35
N LEU A 26 7.82 6.11 3.51
CA LEU A 26 6.66 6.92 3.81
C LEU A 26 6.84 7.66 5.14
N LEU A 27 7.18 6.94 6.21
CA LEU A 27 7.41 7.53 7.54
C LEU A 27 8.58 8.51 7.53
N GLY A 28 9.67 8.17 6.85
CA GLY A 28 10.80 9.07 6.66
C GLY A 28 10.40 10.37 5.96
N SER A 29 9.60 10.29 4.90
CA SER A 29 9.13 11.48 4.18
C SER A 29 8.24 12.38 5.05
N MET A 30 7.35 11.80 5.87
CA MET A 30 6.50 12.55 6.79
C MET A 30 7.28 13.22 7.92
N MET A 31 8.40 12.63 8.37
CA MET A 31 9.27 13.25 9.37
C MET A 31 10.18 14.34 8.80
N LEU A 32 10.58 14.22 7.52
CA LEU A 32 11.53 15.12 6.88
C LEU A 32 10.87 16.37 6.30
N PHE A 33 9.70 16.25 5.67
CA PHE A 33 9.06 17.36 4.95
C PHE A 33 8.68 18.55 5.83
N PRO A 34 8.18 18.38 7.08
CA PRO A 34 7.92 19.50 7.97
C PRO A 34 9.18 20.32 8.28
N ARG A 35 10.34 19.66 8.40
CA ARG A 35 11.64 20.31 8.68
C ARG A 35 12.17 21.09 7.48
N LEU A 36 11.86 20.64 6.27
CA LEU A 36 12.25 21.33 5.03
C LEU A 36 11.42 22.60 4.77
N GLY A 37 10.25 22.74 5.42
CA GLY A 37 9.41 23.94 5.34
C GLY A 37 9.70 25.00 6.42
N GLU A 38 10.59 24.72 7.39
CA GLU A 38 10.95 25.67 8.46
C GLU A 38 11.81 26.84 7.96
N ASP A 39 12.52 26.68 6.84
CA ASP A 39 13.42 27.70 6.28
C ASP A 39 12.71 28.81 5.47
N GLY A 40 11.36 28.84 5.48
CA GLY A 40 10.55 29.91 4.88
C GLY A 40 10.34 29.80 3.36
N ASP A 41 10.89 28.77 2.71
CA ASP A 41 10.69 28.49 1.29
C ASP A 41 9.48 27.55 1.11
N PRO A 42 8.49 27.88 0.26
CA PRO A 42 7.32 27.03 0.06
C PRO A 42 7.73 25.64 -0.46
N LEU A 43 7.30 24.59 0.24
CA LEU A 43 7.51 23.21 -0.14
C LEU A 43 7.05 22.98 -1.59
N ASN A 44 7.98 22.55 -2.44
CA ASN A 44 7.67 22.22 -3.82
C ASN A 44 6.60 21.09 -3.85
N PRO A 45 5.42 21.30 -4.45
CA PRO A 45 4.35 20.30 -4.49
C PRO A 45 4.78 19.00 -5.17
N ALA A 46 5.81 19.02 -6.03
CA ALA A 46 6.39 17.80 -6.61
C ALA A 46 6.97 16.83 -5.57
N LEU A 47 7.39 17.33 -4.39
CA LEU A 47 7.88 16.47 -3.30
C LEU A 47 6.80 15.56 -2.75
N LEU A 48 5.51 15.91 -2.87
CA LEU A 48 4.38 15.07 -2.45
C LEU A 48 4.27 13.77 -3.27
N LEU A 49 4.94 13.66 -4.41
CA LEU A 49 5.03 12.41 -5.16
C LEU A 49 5.74 11.32 -4.35
N ILE A 50 6.69 11.67 -3.48
CA ILE A 50 7.43 10.70 -2.66
C ILE A 50 6.47 9.97 -1.69
N PRO A 51 5.74 10.66 -0.78
CA PRO A 51 4.76 10.00 0.08
C PRO A 51 3.60 9.38 -0.71
N ALA A 52 3.17 9.97 -1.83
CA ALA A 52 2.11 9.40 -2.65
C ALA A 52 2.51 8.03 -3.24
N ILE A 53 3.69 7.94 -3.86
CA ILE A 53 4.22 6.69 -4.42
C ILE A 53 4.50 5.69 -3.29
N ALA A 54 5.13 6.13 -2.20
CA ALA A 54 5.43 5.25 -1.07
C ALA A 54 4.15 4.63 -0.49
N SER A 55 3.11 5.44 -0.24
CA SER A 55 1.83 4.95 0.25
C SER A 55 1.17 3.97 -0.72
N LEU A 56 1.21 4.24 -2.03
CA LEU A 56 0.67 3.32 -3.04
C LEU A 56 1.39 1.97 -3.02
N VAL A 57 2.73 1.97 -2.93
CA VAL A 57 3.54 0.75 -2.90
C VAL A 57 3.25 -0.08 -1.65
N VAL A 58 3.14 0.55 -0.46
CA VAL A 58 2.70 -0.12 0.77
C VAL A 58 1.34 -0.75 0.55
N PHE A 59 0.40 0.02 0.02
CA PHE A 59 -0.97 -0.39 -0.14
C PHE A 59 -1.14 -1.58 -1.09
N LEU A 60 -0.48 -1.54 -2.25
CA LEU A 60 -0.47 -2.64 -3.20
C LEU A 60 0.20 -3.89 -2.62
N SER A 61 1.25 -3.73 -1.82
CA SER A 61 1.92 -4.85 -1.16
C SER A 61 1.02 -5.51 -0.12
N PHE A 62 0.34 -4.69 0.69
CA PHE A 62 -0.64 -5.14 1.67
C PHE A 62 -1.81 -5.88 1.00
N ILE A 63 -2.40 -5.31 -0.05
CA ILE A 63 -3.45 -5.94 -0.86
C ILE A 63 -2.94 -7.27 -1.44
N GLY A 64 -1.74 -7.30 -2.01
CA GLY A 64 -1.13 -8.52 -2.54
C GLY A 64 -0.98 -9.62 -1.50
N LEU A 65 -0.53 -9.28 -0.27
CA LEU A 65 -0.43 -10.24 0.83
C LEU A 65 -1.79 -10.74 1.30
N MET A 66 -2.79 -9.87 1.37
CA MET A 66 -4.17 -10.27 1.65
C MET A 66 -4.69 -11.23 0.58
N TYR A 67 -4.45 -10.96 -0.70
CA TYR A 67 -4.84 -11.83 -1.81
C TYR A 67 -4.22 -13.22 -1.67
N LEU A 68 -2.89 -13.29 -1.43
CA LEU A 68 -2.20 -14.56 -1.25
C LEU A 68 -2.75 -15.36 -0.06
N ARG A 69 -3.12 -14.68 1.02
CA ARG A 69 -3.60 -15.30 2.25
C ARG A 69 -5.08 -15.72 2.16
N TRP A 70 -5.94 -14.91 1.56
CA TRP A 70 -7.40 -15.07 1.63
C TRP A 70 -8.04 -15.56 0.33
N VAL A 71 -7.37 -15.41 -0.81
CA VAL A 71 -7.91 -15.79 -2.12
C VAL A 71 -7.13 -16.94 -2.73
N ALA A 72 -5.79 -16.86 -2.75
CA ALA A 72 -4.95 -17.88 -3.38
C ALA A 72 -4.94 -19.22 -2.63
N ASN A 73 -5.30 -19.22 -1.34
CA ASN A 73 -5.25 -20.41 -0.48
C ASN A 73 -6.62 -21.08 -0.28
N VAL A 74 -7.68 -20.61 -0.98
CA VAL A 74 -9.03 -21.17 -0.90
C VAL A 74 -9.23 -22.24 -1.98
N GLY A 75 -9.85 -23.37 -1.62
CA GLY A 75 -10.20 -24.45 -2.55
C GLY A 75 -11.23 -24.03 -3.62
N ALA A 76 -11.46 -24.89 -4.61
CA ALA A 76 -12.33 -24.57 -5.76
C ALA A 76 -13.77 -24.19 -5.36
N GLU A 77 -14.29 -24.74 -4.27
CA GLU A 77 -15.58 -24.34 -3.69
C GLU A 77 -15.47 -22.98 -3.00
N GLY A 78 -16.09 -21.96 -3.59
CA GLY A 78 -16.15 -20.60 -3.01
C GLY A 78 -15.04 -19.64 -3.44
N ALA A 79 -14.10 -20.06 -4.30
CA ALA A 79 -13.03 -19.20 -4.82
C ALA A 79 -13.56 -17.97 -5.58
N LEU A 80 -14.66 -18.10 -6.33
CA LEU A 80 -15.30 -16.99 -7.06
C LEU A 80 -15.84 -15.91 -6.12
N LYS A 81 -16.54 -16.31 -5.05
CA LYS A 81 -17.09 -15.36 -4.06
C LYS A 81 -15.96 -14.57 -3.38
N HIS A 82 -14.88 -15.25 -2.99
CA HIS A 82 -13.72 -14.60 -2.37
C HIS A 82 -13.05 -13.62 -3.33
N LYS A 83 -12.89 -13.99 -4.62
CA LYS A 83 -12.34 -13.08 -5.65
C LYS A 83 -13.20 -11.84 -5.86
N VAL A 84 -14.52 -11.98 -5.93
CA VAL A 84 -15.44 -10.85 -6.13
C VAL A 84 -15.42 -9.90 -4.94
N ILE A 85 -15.55 -10.42 -3.72
CA ILE A 85 -15.51 -9.60 -2.49
C ILE A 85 -14.15 -8.91 -2.37
N PHE A 86 -13.06 -9.64 -2.62
CA PHE A 86 -11.71 -9.07 -2.59
C PHE A 86 -11.50 -8.00 -3.67
N GLY A 87 -12.05 -8.19 -4.86
CA GLY A 87 -12.02 -7.21 -5.94
C GLY A 87 -12.77 -5.92 -5.58
N LEU A 88 -13.96 -6.04 -5.00
CA LEU A 88 -14.73 -4.88 -4.51
C LEU A 88 -13.97 -4.14 -3.40
N LEU A 89 -13.40 -4.88 -2.45
CA LEU A 89 -12.57 -4.32 -1.38
C LEU A 89 -11.36 -3.57 -1.96
N THR A 90 -10.63 -4.18 -2.90
CA THR A 90 -9.47 -3.58 -3.55
C THR A 90 -9.85 -2.29 -4.29
N LEU A 91 -10.97 -2.32 -5.02
CA LEU A 91 -11.46 -1.17 -5.76
C LEU A 91 -11.82 0.00 -4.84
N THR A 92 -12.55 -0.26 -3.75
CA THR A 92 -12.93 0.79 -2.80
C THR A 92 -11.70 1.38 -2.11
N LEU A 93 -10.76 0.54 -1.69
CA LEU A 93 -9.51 0.96 -1.08
C LEU A 93 -8.69 1.85 -2.04
N LEU A 94 -8.53 1.46 -3.30
CA LEU A 94 -7.82 2.26 -4.30
C LEU A 94 -8.53 3.57 -4.61
N THR A 95 -9.86 3.56 -4.65
CA THR A 95 -10.66 4.76 -4.89
C THR A 95 -10.48 5.78 -3.76
N ILE A 96 -10.55 5.33 -2.51
CA ILE A 96 -10.35 6.21 -1.34
C ILE A 96 -8.92 6.75 -1.31
N TRP A 97 -7.92 5.91 -1.61
CA TRP A 97 -6.53 6.34 -1.73
C TRP A 97 -6.37 7.44 -2.78
N ALA A 98 -6.89 7.23 -4.00
CA ALA A 98 -6.79 8.20 -5.10
C ALA A 98 -7.49 9.52 -4.75
N TYR A 99 -8.66 9.45 -4.13
CA TYR A 99 -9.38 10.62 -3.62
C TYR A 99 -8.54 11.40 -2.59
N GLY A 100 -7.91 10.71 -1.64
CA GLY A 100 -7.04 11.31 -0.64
C GLY A 100 -5.86 12.07 -1.28
N ILE A 101 -5.17 11.46 -2.24
CA ILE A 101 -4.06 12.10 -2.97
C ILE A 101 -4.54 13.33 -3.75
N ALA A 102 -5.68 13.24 -4.45
CA ALA A 102 -6.24 14.36 -5.19
C ALA A 102 -6.60 15.54 -4.27
N GLN A 103 -7.22 15.26 -3.12
CA GLN A 103 -7.57 16.26 -2.12
C GLN A 103 -6.31 16.92 -1.52
N THR A 104 -5.28 16.15 -1.19
CA THR A 104 -4.00 16.69 -0.71
C THR A 104 -3.36 17.60 -1.76
N TRP A 105 -3.39 17.18 -3.03
CA TRP A 105 -2.84 17.99 -4.12
C TRP A 105 -3.55 19.33 -4.24
N GLN A 106 -4.90 19.31 -4.26
CA GLN A 106 -5.71 20.52 -4.30
C GLN A 106 -5.40 21.43 -3.10
N SER A 107 -5.27 20.88 -1.89
CA SER A 107 -5.00 21.67 -0.68
C SER A 107 -3.65 22.38 -0.65
N VAL A 108 -2.67 21.90 -1.42
CA VAL A 108 -1.32 22.49 -1.47
C VAL A 108 -1.15 23.43 -2.68
N THR A 109 -1.98 23.27 -3.72
CA THR A 109 -1.96 24.16 -4.90
C THR A 109 -3.00 25.28 -4.85
N ALA A 110 -4.00 25.19 -3.98
CA ALA A 110 -5.05 26.19 -3.77
C ALA A 110 -4.61 27.24 -2.73
#